data_AF-A0A519RGE2-F1
#
_entry.id   AF-A0A519RGE2-F1
#
_cell.length_a   1.000
_cell.length_b   1.000
_cell.length_c   1.000
_cell.angle_alpha   90.00
_cell.angle_beta   90.00
_cell.angle_gamma   90.00
#
_symmetry.space_group_name_H-M   'P 1'
#
loop_
_entity.id
_entity.type
_entity.pdbx_description
1 polymer ?
#
loop_
_entity_poly.entity_id
_entity_poly.type
_entity_poly.pdbx_seq_one_letter_code
_entity_poly.pdbx_strand_id
1 'polypeptide(L)'
;MIRKEHKISQSELAQKAGIHSNVLGRYEREEATPSVEMPAKIADVLGVSLDYLVGKTDIELNQSILDKVVTIQKLPEEDKSHTCIHWMGSFSTLK
;
A
#
# COMPACT_ATOMS: atom_id res chain seq x y z
N MET A 1 6.02 -7.73 -11.18
CA MET A 1 7.08 -8.00 -10.17
C MET A 1 7.47 -6.66 -9.57
N ILE A 2 6.99 -6.40 -8.36
CA ILE A 2 6.81 -5.06 -7.79
C ILE A 2 8.06 -4.18 -7.92
N ARG A 3 9.27 -4.64 -7.55
CA ARG A 3 10.47 -3.80 -7.67
C ARG A 3 10.72 -3.25 -9.08
N LYS A 4 10.33 -3.97 -10.13
CA LYS A 4 10.49 -3.53 -11.53
C LYS A 4 9.53 -2.41 -11.87
N GLU A 5 8.30 -2.45 -11.34
CA GLU A 5 7.30 -1.39 -11.49
C GLU A 5 7.78 -0.10 -10.81
N HIS A 6 8.45 -0.23 -9.65
CA HIS A 6 9.09 0.88 -8.92
C HIS A 6 10.47 1.27 -9.46
N LYS A 7 10.96 0.65 -10.55
CA LYS A 7 12.28 0.91 -11.16
C LYS A 7 13.47 0.70 -10.22
N ILE A 8 13.35 -0.18 -9.24
CA ILE A 8 14.39 -0.54 -8.27
C ILE A 8 15.12 -1.81 -8.73
N SER A 9 16.46 -1.76 -8.75
CA SER A 9 17.29 -2.92 -9.08
C SER A 9 17.29 -3.96 -7.95
N GLN A 10 17.62 -5.22 -8.26
CA GLN A 10 17.68 -6.27 -7.23
C GLN A 10 18.77 -5.97 -6.19
N SER A 11 19.93 -5.48 -6.63
CA SER A 11 21.04 -5.12 -5.74
C SER A 11 20.67 -3.96 -4.81
N GLU A 12 19.99 -2.95 -5.32
CA GLU A 12 19.52 -1.81 -4.52
C GLU A 12 18.46 -2.23 -3.49
N LEU A 13 17.47 -3.03 -3.90
CA LEU A 13 16.46 -3.54 -2.96
C LEU A 13 17.10 -4.40 -1.87
N ALA A 14 18.00 -5.30 -2.25
CA ALA A 14 18.71 -6.15 -1.31
C ALA A 14 19.56 -5.34 -0.32
N GLN A 15 20.29 -4.34 -0.81
CA GLN A 15 21.08 -3.42 0.03
C GLN A 15 20.19 -2.70 1.05
N LYS A 16 19.08 -2.09 0.60
CA LYS A 16 18.13 -1.38 1.47
C LYS A 16 17.43 -2.33 2.47
N ALA A 17 17.13 -3.56 2.05
CA ALA A 17 16.59 -4.61 2.91
C ALA A 17 17.66 -5.27 3.81
N GLY A 18 18.93 -4.91 3.70
CA GLY A 18 20.02 -5.45 4.53
C GLY A 18 20.30 -6.93 4.29
N ILE A 19 20.14 -7.40 3.05
CA ILE A 19 20.44 -8.77 2.63
C ILE A 19 21.35 -8.76 1.40
N HIS A 20 22.02 -9.89 1.15
CA HIS A 20 22.82 -10.04 -0.07
C HIS A 20 21.91 -10.20 -1.31
N SER A 21 22.29 -9.63 -2.46
CA SER A 21 21.51 -9.69 -3.70
C SER A 21 21.12 -11.12 -4.11
N ASN A 22 22.03 -12.09 -3.89
CA ASN A 22 21.75 -13.49 -4.16
C ASN A 22 20.62 -14.05 -3.28
N VAL A 23 20.49 -13.59 -2.03
CA VAL A 23 19.42 -14.02 -1.11
C VAL A 23 18.07 -13.51 -1.64
N LEU A 24 18.00 -12.24 -2.03
CA LEU A 24 16.80 -11.68 -2.66
C LEU A 24 16.43 -12.44 -3.94
N GLY A 25 17.43 -12.78 -4.77
CA GLY A 25 17.19 -13.56 -5.98
C GLY A 25 16.65 -14.97 -5.72
N ARG A 26 17.05 -15.60 -4.61
CA ARG A 26 16.46 -16.88 -4.19
C ARG A 26 15.01 -16.73 -3.75
N TYR A 27 14.66 -15.63 -3.06
CA TYR A 27 13.26 -15.34 -2.72
C TYR A 27 12.41 -15.14 -3.97
N GLU A 28 12.90 -14.36 -4.94
CA GLU A 28 12.17 -14.09 -6.20
C GLU A 28 11.99 -15.34 -7.09
N ARG A 29 12.81 -16.38 -6.90
CA ARG A 29 12.73 -17.67 -7.61
C ARG A 29 12.14 -18.79 -6.76
N GLU A 30 11.62 -18.49 -5.57
CA GLU A 30 11.04 -19.48 -4.65
C GLU A 30 12.04 -20.57 -4.17
N GLU A 31 13.35 -20.32 -4.29
CA GLU A 31 14.44 -21.22 -3.87
C GLU A 31 14.81 -21.09 -2.38
N ALA A 32 14.19 -20.12 -1.70
CA ALA A 32 14.33 -19.89 -0.27
C ALA A 32 13.08 -19.21 0.27
N THR A 33 12.73 -19.52 1.51
CA THR A 33 11.66 -18.84 2.24
C THR A 33 12.25 -17.74 3.11
N PRO A 34 11.76 -16.49 3.02
CA PRO A 34 12.19 -15.43 3.92
C PRO A 34 11.73 -15.68 5.37
N SER A 35 12.42 -15.11 6.35
CA SER A 35 11.91 -15.04 7.73
C SER A 35 10.69 -14.13 7.81
N VAL A 36 9.90 -14.24 8.89
CA VAL A 36 8.64 -13.48 9.06
C VAL A 36 8.84 -11.96 8.92
N GLU A 37 9.98 -11.43 9.36
CA GLU A 37 10.27 -9.99 9.33
C GLU A 37 10.69 -9.48 7.94
N MET A 38 11.21 -10.35 7.08
CA MET A 38 11.83 -9.94 5.83
C MET A 38 10.84 -9.40 4.78
N PRO A 39 9.64 -9.99 4.58
CA PRO A 39 8.62 -9.40 3.72
C PRO A 39 8.20 -8.01 4.18
N ALA A 40 8.05 -7.78 5.49
CA ALA A 40 7.70 -6.46 6.02
C ALA A 40 8.79 -5.43 5.66
N LYS A 41 10.06 -5.76 5.86
CA LYS A 41 11.18 -4.88 5.50
C LYS A 41 11.26 -4.60 4.00
N ILE A 42 10.98 -5.58 3.15
CA ILE A 42 10.93 -5.40 1.69
C ILE A 42 9.77 -4.47 1.31
N ALA A 43 8.60 -4.64 1.94
CA ALA A 43 7.43 -3.78 1.71
C ALA A 43 7.74 -2.31 2.06
N ASP A 44 8.40 -2.07 3.21
CA ASP A 44 8.83 -0.74 3.64
C ASP A 44 9.77 -0.07 2.63
N VAL A 45 10.75 -0.82 2.11
CA VAL A 45 11.70 -0.30 1.11
C VAL A 45 11.01 0.04 -0.21
N LEU A 46 10.01 -0.75 -0.60
CA LEU A 46 9.24 -0.53 -1.83
C LEU A 46 8.15 0.53 -1.65
N GLY A 47 7.82 0.91 -0.41
CA GLY A 47 6.77 1.87 -0.10
C GLY A 47 5.36 1.32 -0.37
N VAL A 48 5.18 0.00 -0.26
CA VAL A 48 3.90 -0.69 -0.48
C VAL A 48 3.45 -1.40 0.79
N SER A 49 2.18 -1.80 0.86
CA SER A 49 1.70 -2.61 1.97
C SER A 49 2.23 -4.05 1.90
N LEU A 50 2.35 -4.71 3.07
CA LEU A 50 2.72 -6.13 3.12
C LEU A 50 1.71 -6.99 2.36
N ASP A 51 0.41 -6.73 2.52
CA ASP A 51 -0.64 -7.49 1.84
C ASP A 51 -0.56 -7.37 0.31
N TYR A 52 -0.18 -6.20 -0.22
CA TYR A 52 0.09 -6.03 -1.64
C TYR A 52 1.34 -6.82 -2.07
N LEU A 53 2.43 -6.74 -1.28
CA LEU A 53 3.67 -7.48 -1.57
C LEU A 53 3.45 -9.00 -1.65
N VAL A 54 2.63 -9.56 -0.76
CA VAL A 54 2.37 -11.01 -0.69
C VAL A 54 1.15 -11.45 -1.51
N GLY A 55 0.54 -10.55 -2.30
CA GLY A 55 -0.56 -10.89 -3.20
C GLY A 55 -1.90 -11.19 -2.52
N LYS A 56 -2.13 -10.69 -1.30
CA LYS A 56 -3.45 -10.74 -0.64
C LYS A 56 -4.41 -9.67 -1.16
N THR A 57 -3.89 -8.66 -1.85
CA THR A 57 -4.68 -7.61 -2.51
C THR A 57 -3.93 -7.11 -3.75
N ASP A 58 -4.68 -6.72 -4.77
CA ASP A 58 -4.14 -6.04 -5.96
C ASP A 58 -4.12 -4.50 -5.81
N ILE A 59 -4.55 -4.00 -4.64
CA ILE A 59 -4.64 -2.57 -4.37
C ILE A 59 -3.30 -2.07 -3.82
N GLU A 60 -2.57 -1.30 -4.63
CA GLU A 60 -1.41 -0.56 -4.16
C GLU A 60 -1.87 0.68 -3.38
N LEU A 61 -1.77 0.61 -2.06
CA LEU A 61 -2.03 1.75 -1.18
C LEU A 61 -0.78 2.62 -1.09
N ASN A 62 -0.81 3.79 -1.71
CA ASN A 62 0.20 4.82 -1.47
C ASN A 62 -0.21 5.73 -0.30
N GLN A 63 0.77 6.44 0.28
CA GLN A 63 0.54 7.31 1.45
C GLN A 63 -0.54 8.37 1.19
N SER A 64 -0.61 8.95 0.00
CA SER A 64 -1.60 9.98 -0.31
C SER A 64 -3.05 9.48 -0.23
N ILE A 65 -3.28 8.20 -0.54
CA ILE A 65 -4.61 7.58 -0.42
C ILE A 65 -4.90 7.32 1.05
N LEU A 66 -3.93 6.79 1.79
CA LEU A 66 -4.07 6.54 3.23
C LEU A 66 -4.36 7.83 4.01
N ASP A 67 -3.66 8.92 3.71
CA ASP A 67 -3.88 10.21 4.36
C ASP A 67 -5.30 10.72 4.16
N LYS A 68 -5.85 10.55 2.94
CA LYS A 68 -7.25 10.91 2.65
C LYS A 68 -8.22 10.04 3.45
N VAL A 69 -8.00 8.72 3.50
CA VAL A 69 -8.85 7.79 4.26
C VAL A 69 -8.81 8.12 5.75
N VAL A 70 -7.62 8.37 6.32
CA VAL A 70 -7.44 8.76 7.72
C VAL A 70 -8.11 10.09 8.02
N THR A 71 -8.01 11.06 7.10
CA THR A 71 -8.68 12.36 7.25
C THR A 71 -10.19 12.18 7.32
N ILE A 72 -10.77 11.38 6.42
CA ILE A 72 -12.21 11.08 6.39
C ILE A 72 -12.65 10.38 7.68
N GLN A 73 -11.86 9.42 8.18
CA GLN A 73 -12.17 8.73 9.44
C GLN A 73 -12.17 9.67 10.65
N LYS A 74 -11.27 10.66 10.66
CA LYS A 74 -11.14 11.65 11.74
C LYS A 74 -12.17 12.79 11.68
N LEU A 75 -13.00 12.86 10.64
CA LEU A 75 -14.07 13.86 10.56
C LEU A 75 -15.08 13.64 11.70
N PRO A 76 -15.51 14.71 12.40
CA PRO A 76 -16.59 14.63 13.38
C PRO A 76 -17.88 14.08 12.73
N GLU A 77 -18.65 13.29 13.47
CA GLU A 77 -19.91 12.68 12.98
C GLU A 77 -20.94 13.70 12.48
N GLU A 78 -20.87 14.94 12.98
CA GLU A 78 -21.74 16.07 12.62
C GLU A 78 -21.54 16.51 11.15
N ASP A 79 -20.31 16.47 10.63
CA ASP A 79 -19.97 16.83 9.24
C ASP A 79 -20.29 15.71 8.23
N LYS A 80 -20.26 14.44 8.69
CA LYS A 80 -20.68 13.28 7.88
C LYS A 80 -22.18 13.32 7.59
N SER A 81 -22.96 13.91 8.49
CA SER A 81 -24.42 13.96 8.41
C SER A 81 -24.93 15.15 7.58
N HIS A 82 -24.28 16.32 7.67
CA HIS A 82 -24.68 17.51 6.90
C HIS A 82 -24.48 17.38 5.39
N THR A 83 -23.44 16.66 4.95
CA THR A 83 -23.21 16.39 3.53
C THR A 83 -24.27 15.47 2.94
N CYS A 84 -24.73 14.44 3.66
CA CYS A 84 -25.81 13.57 3.17
C CYS A 84 -27.14 14.32 2.98
N ILE A 85 -27.51 15.21 3.93
CA ILE A 85 -28.79 15.95 3.85
C ILE A 85 -28.77 17.00 2.73
N HIS A 86 -27.63 17.70 2.55
CA HIS A 86 -27.48 18.68 1.46
C HIS A 86 -27.49 18.02 0.07
N TRP A 87 -26.81 16.88 -0.10
CA TRP A 87 -26.79 16.15 -1.37
C TRP A 87 -28.15 15.54 -1.72
N MET A 88 -28.92 15.07 -0.74
CA MET A 88 -30.30 14.60 -0.95
C MET A 88 -31.27 15.76 -1.29
N GLY A 89 -31.05 16.95 -0.74
CA GLY A 89 -31.84 18.15 -1.06
C GLY A 89 -31.61 18.69 -2.47
N SER A 90 -30.37 18.66 -2.96
CA SER A 90 -30.03 19.10 -4.33
C SER A 90 -30.52 18.14 -5.42
N PHE A 91 -30.74 16.86 -5.09
CA PHE A 91 -31.32 15.87 -6.01
C PHE A 91 -32.84 15.94 -6.10
N SER A 92 -33.54 16.43 -5.07
CA SER A 92 -35.01 16.54 -5.08
C SER A 92 -35.53 17.78 -5.82
N THR A 93 -34.67 18.77 -6.06
CA THR A 93 -34.99 20.00 -6.82
C THR A 93 -34.76 19.89 -8.33
N LEU A 94 -34.28 18.74 -8.84
CA LEU A 94 -34.09 18.46 -10.27
C LEU A 94 -35.29 17.75 -10.93
N LYS A 95 -36.51 17.99 -10.42
CA LYS A 95 -37.75 17.47 -11.01
C LYS A 95 -38.61 18.59 -11.57
#